data_AF-A0A662D7L9-F1
#
_entry.id   AF-A0A662D7L9-F1
#
_cell.length_a   1.000
_cell.length_b   1.000
_cell.length_c   1.000
_cell.angle_alpha   90.00
_cell.angle_beta   90.00
_cell.angle_gamma   90.00
#
_symmetry.space_group_name_H-M   'P 1'
#
loop_
_entity.id
_entity.type
_entity.pdbx_description
1 polymer ?
#
loop_
_entity_poly.entity_id
_entity_poly.type
_entity_poly.pdbx_seq_one_letter_code
_entity_poly.pdbx_strand_id
1 'polypeptide(L)'
;MFTFFICAGLLLLAVQNPAFQSKANVNDDILLPIESCTSILVGKLASVDGSTMTSHSCDSNTDRTWINIVPHKKHKPGSMAAVYHLPKRTKGPDDRPLKIGEIPQVGETYAYINTAYPCLNEYQLAIGETTFGGKRELRSKEGIINCPELYRLILERARTAREAIRIADELTKTYGYIDYGECFTFADPNETWHFEILGPGEGRKGAVWAAVRIPDDHVGVSANASRIRQIDLNDPENYMASDNVYSLAQEMGWWHPESGEPFEFCYAYASRRSMGSRRREWRVLSRVAPSLNLDPNAENFPLSVKPDKKLSVQDLLDIFRDTYQGTPYD
;
A
#
# COMPACT_ATOMS: atom_id res chain seq x y z
N MET A 1 -1.01 85.94 19.29
CA MET A 1 -1.11 84.77 20.18
C MET A 1 -2.44 84.08 19.92
N PHE A 2 -2.52 83.24 18.89
CA PHE A 2 -3.58 82.27 18.62
C PHE A 2 -3.05 81.40 17.47
N THR A 3 -2.71 80.14 17.77
CA THR A 3 -2.17 79.21 16.77
C THR A 3 -3.25 78.16 16.49
N PHE A 4 -3.64 78.07 15.22
CA PHE A 4 -4.67 77.16 14.72
C PHE A 4 -4.13 75.74 14.52
N PHE A 5 -5.01 74.77 14.76
CA PHE A 5 -4.89 73.34 14.49
C PHE A 5 -4.71 73.03 13.01
N ILE A 6 -3.80 72.09 12.68
CA ILE A 6 -3.96 71.17 11.55
C ILE A 6 -3.61 69.76 12.05
N CYS A 7 -4.62 68.89 12.11
CA CYS A 7 -4.47 67.45 12.27
C CYS A 7 -3.96 66.84 10.95
N ALA A 8 -2.81 66.17 10.98
CA ALA A 8 -2.38 65.25 9.94
C ALA A 8 -2.21 63.87 10.56
N GLY A 9 -3.04 62.91 10.13
CA GLY A 9 -3.00 61.52 10.57
C GLY A 9 -1.73 60.83 10.07
N LEU A 10 -1.00 60.23 11.01
CA LEU A 10 0.08 59.30 10.73
C LEU A 10 -0.51 57.91 10.45
N LEU A 11 -0.54 57.52 9.17
CA LEU A 11 -0.68 56.12 8.77
C LEU A 11 0.62 55.37 9.15
N LEU A 12 0.52 54.50 10.15
CA LEU A 12 1.52 53.48 10.44
C LEU A 12 1.48 52.41 9.33
N LEU A 13 2.46 52.47 8.43
CA LEU A 13 2.76 51.38 7.49
C LEU A 13 3.34 50.21 8.29
N ALA A 14 2.49 49.22 8.59
CA ALA A 14 2.94 47.92 9.03
C ALA A 14 3.65 47.22 7.86
N VAL A 15 4.98 47.16 7.92
CA VAL A 15 5.81 46.35 7.03
C VAL A 15 5.51 44.88 7.36
N GLN A 16 4.59 44.27 6.60
CA GLN A 16 4.38 42.83 6.64
C GLN A 16 5.54 42.14 5.94
N ASN A 17 6.36 41.45 6.73
CA ASN A 17 7.47 40.63 6.28
C ASN A 17 6.91 39.35 5.61
N PRO A 18 7.04 39.14 4.29
CA PRO A 18 6.43 38.00 3.61
C PRO A 18 7.39 36.81 3.65
N ALA A 19 7.68 36.32 4.85
CA ALA A 19 8.54 35.16 5.03
C ALA A 19 8.07 34.37 6.25
N PHE A 20 6.92 33.69 6.10
CA PHE A 20 6.53 32.44 6.77
C PHE A 20 5.02 32.25 6.58
N GLN A 21 4.61 31.73 5.42
CA GLN A 21 3.31 31.08 5.25
C GLN A 21 3.30 30.32 3.92
N SER A 22 4.10 29.24 3.81
CA SER A 22 3.82 28.22 2.80
C SER A 22 2.66 27.37 3.33
N LYS A 23 1.43 27.85 3.19
CA LYS A 23 0.27 26.95 3.13
C LYS A 23 0.49 26.12 1.87
N ALA A 24 0.92 24.88 2.03
CA ALA A 24 0.80 23.90 0.97
C ALA A 24 -0.68 23.80 0.62
N ASN A 25 -1.09 24.50 -0.45
CA ASN A 25 -2.38 24.28 -1.07
C ASN A 25 -2.32 22.86 -1.65
N VAL A 26 -2.81 21.89 -0.88
CA VAL A 26 -3.12 20.55 -1.36
C VAL A 26 -4.40 20.67 -2.19
N ASN A 27 -4.28 21.28 -3.37
CA ASN A 27 -5.19 21.04 -4.48
C ASN A 27 -4.61 19.86 -5.28
N ASP A 28 -4.58 18.69 -4.67
CA ASP A 28 -4.28 17.42 -5.34
C ASP A 28 -5.58 16.82 -5.88
N ASP A 29 -6.15 17.49 -6.88
CA ASP A 29 -7.10 16.90 -7.85
C ASP A 29 -6.39 16.64 -9.20
N ILE A 30 -5.07 16.44 -9.14
CA ILE A 30 -4.42 15.62 -10.17
C ILE A 30 -4.92 14.22 -9.87
N LEU A 31 -5.78 13.69 -10.76
CA LEU A 31 -6.00 12.27 -10.94
C LEU A 31 -4.61 11.62 -11.04
N LEU A 32 -4.04 11.22 -9.90
CA LEU A 32 -2.98 10.21 -9.89
C LEU A 32 -3.55 9.09 -10.75
N PRO A 33 -2.82 8.61 -11.77
CA PRO A 33 -3.22 7.39 -12.44
C PRO A 33 -3.06 6.27 -11.41
N ILE A 34 -4.05 6.13 -10.54
CA ILE A 34 -4.16 5.09 -9.52
C ILE A 34 -4.29 3.73 -10.21
N GLU A 35 -4.36 3.65 -11.54
CA GLU A 35 -4.69 2.45 -12.31
C GLU A 35 -3.52 1.84 -13.13
N SER A 36 -2.28 1.91 -12.65
CA SER A 36 -1.12 1.42 -13.42
C SER A 36 -0.41 0.21 -12.80
N CYS A 37 -0.03 0.28 -11.52
CA CYS A 37 0.78 -0.77 -10.87
C CYS A 37 0.12 -2.16 -10.85
N THR A 38 0.89 -3.21 -11.10
CA THR A 38 0.45 -4.61 -11.03
C THR A 38 1.41 -5.41 -10.16
N SER A 39 0.87 -6.24 -9.28
CA SER A 39 1.63 -7.14 -8.41
C SER A 39 1.12 -8.57 -8.54
N ILE A 40 2.03 -9.54 -8.60
CA ILE A 40 1.72 -10.97 -8.80
C ILE A 40 2.37 -11.75 -7.65
N LEU A 41 1.60 -12.63 -7.03
CA LEU A 41 2.04 -13.53 -5.97
C LEU A 41 2.12 -14.96 -6.52
N VAL A 42 3.19 -15.68 -6.20
CA VAL A 42 3.36 -17.10 -6.57
C VAL A 42 3.68 -17.90 -5.32
N GLY A 43 2.83 -18.88 -5.01
CA GLY A 43 3.10 -19.84 -3.93
C GLY A 43 4.25 -20.78 -4.30
N LYS A 44 4.93 -21.31 -3.28
CA LYS A 44 6.12 -22.16 -3.45
C LYS A 44 5.90 -23.46 -4.26
N LEU A 45 4.68 -24.00 -4.26
CA LEU A 45 4.33 -25.17 -5.06
C LEU A 45 3.83 -24.80 -6.47
N ALA A 46 3.48 -23.53 -6.70
CA ALA A 46 3.15 -22.98 -8.00
C ALA A 46 4.39 -22.57 -8.82
N SER A 47 5.57 -22.44 -8.21
CA SER A 47 6.82 -22.16 -8.92
C SER A 47 7.54 -23.41 -9.38
N VAL A 48 8.40 -23.25 -10.41
CA VAL A 48 9.21 -24.35 -10.97
C VAL A 48 10.35 -24.80 -10.05
N ASP A 49 10.81 -23.94 -9.15
CA ASP A 49 11.99 -24.15 -8.31
C ASP A 49 11.70 -24.24 -6.81
N GLY A 50 10.45 -24.12 -6.39
CA GLY A 50 10.07 -24.15 -4.98
C GLY A 50 10.15 -22.80 -4.27
N SER A 51 10.46 -21.71 -4.97
CA SER A 51 10.48 -20.37 -4.40
C SER A 51 9.08 -19.76 -4.31
N THR A 52 8.83 -18.97 -3.27
CA THR A 52 7.75 -17.99 -3.25
C THR A 52 8.15 -16.76 -4.06
N MET A 53 7.19 -16.08 -4.70
CA MET A 53 7.47 -14.84 -5.42
C MET A 53 6.43 -13.77 -5.07
N THR A 54 6.89 -12.54 -4.96
CA THR A 54 6.10 -11.32 -5.11
C THR A 54 6.76 -10.45 -6.16
N SER A 55 6.00 -9.57 -6.79
CA SER A 55 6.47 -8.68 -7.86
C SER A 55 5.71 -7.37 -7.82
N HIS A 56 6.22 -6.34 -8.51
CA HIS A 56 5.59 -5.01 -8.55
C HIS A 56 6.05 -4.27 -9.82
N SER A 57 5.12 -3.91 -10.70
CA SER A 57 5.36 -2.86 -11.70
C SER A 57 5.14 -1.49 -11.06
N CYS A 58 6.21 -0.73 -10.85
CA CYS A 58 6.14 0.60 -10.26
C CYS A 58 5.89 1.63 -11.36
N ASP A 59 4.62 1.89 -11.64
CA ASP A 59 4.19 2.70 -12.77
C ASP A 59 3.87 4.13 -12.31
N SER A 60 4.92 4.92 -12.12
CA SER A 60 4.87 6.26 -11.52
C SER A 60 5.71 7.27 -12.31
N ASN A 61 5.22 8.52 -12.39
CA ASN A 61 5.97 9.64 -12.98
C ASN A 61 6.74 10.47 -11.93
N THR A 62 6.61 10.14 -10.64
CA THR A 62 7.26 10.89 -9.55
C THR A 62 8.30 10.09 -8.79
N ASP A 63 8.28 8.77 -8.91
CA ASP A 63 9.13 7.91 -8.10
C ASP A 63 10.53 7.82 -8.70
N ARG A 64 11.52 7.77 -7.82
CA ARG A 64 12.91 7.60 -8.24
C ARG A 64 13.16 6.21 -8.84
N THR A 65 14.25 6.08 -9.59
CA THR A 65 14.64 4.82 -10.25
C THR A 65 15.98 4.26 -9.76
N TRP A 66 16.73 4.99 -8.94
CA TRP A 66 18.00 4.51 -8.40
C TRP A 66 17.80 3.54 -7.23
N ILE A 67 18.73 2.59 -7.10
CA ILE A 67 18.71 1.53 -6.09
C ILE A 67 19.80 1.79 -5.07
N ASN A 68 19.51 1.54 -3.80
CA ASN A 68 20.52 1.49 -2.75
C ASN A 68 20.27 0.32 -1.80
N ILE A 69 21.33 -0.12 -1.14
CA ILE A 69 21.26 -1.11 -0.07
C ILE A 69 21.39 -0.37 1.25
N VAL A 70 20.43 -0.58 2.15
CA VAL A 70 20.49 -0.05 3.51
C VAL A 70 21.07 -1.15 4.40
N PRO A 71 22.19 -0.90 5.10
CA PRO A 71 22.84 -1.93 5.90
C PRO A 71 22.08 -2.17 7.21
N HIS A 72 22.24 -3.38 7.74
CA HIS A 72 21.83 -3.76 9.09
C HIS A 72 22.46 -2.81 10.13
N LYS A 73 21.71 -2.43 11.16
CA LYS A 73 22.19 -1.53 12.22
C LYS A 73 21.69 -1.92 13.60
N LYS A 74 22.55 -1.73 14.60
CA LYS A 74 22.19 -1.75 16.01
C LYS A 74 22.04 -0.31 16.52
N HIS A 75 21.06 -0.11 17.40
CA HIS A 75 20.72 1.21 17.93
C HIS A 75 20.84 1.22 19.45
N LYS A 76 21.21 2.38 20.01
CA LYS A 76 21.30 2.55 21.47
C LYS A 76 19.90 2.58 22.10
N PRO A 77 19.70 2.10 23.34
CA PRO A 77 18.44 2.27 24.05
C PRO A 77 17.98 3.73 24.07
N GLY A 78 16.68 3.96 23.84
CA GLY A 78 16.08 5.29 23.78
C GLY A 78 16.35 6.08 22.48
N SER A 79 16.98 5.46 21.47
CA SER A 79 17.10 6.09 20.15
C SER A 79 15.73 6.31 19.50
N MET A 80 15.65 7.31 18.62
CA MET A 80 14.46 7.61 17.83
C MET A 80 14.72 7.33 16.35
N ALA A 81 13.72 6.80 15.66
CA ALA A 81 13.71 6.61 14.22
C ALA A 81 12.94 7.77 13.58
N ALA A 82 13.55 8.47 12.63
CA ALA A 82 12.84 9.46 11.82
C ALA A 82 11.77 8.79 10.97
N VAL A 83 10.64 9.49 10.81
CA VAL A 83 9.55 9.12 9.91
C VAL A 83 9.50 10.10 8.75
N TYR A 84 9.49 9.59 7.53
CA TYR A 84 9.62 10.39 6.31
C TYR A 84 8.36 10.37 5.45
N HIS A 85 7.99 11.53 4.92
CA HIS A 85 6.90 11.65 3.97
C HIS A 85 7.37 11.35 2.54
N LEU A 86 6.68 10.44 1.87
CA LEU A 86 6.92 10.05 0.48
C LEU A 86 8.42 9.90 0.11
N PRO A 87 9.19 9.06 0.84
CA PRO A 87 10.64 8.91 0.62
C PRO A 87 11.02 8.37 -0.77
N LYS A 88 10.06 7.89 -1.56
CA LYS A 88 10.21 7.48 -2.96
C LYS A 88 10.40 8.65 -3.95
N ARG A 89 10.15 9.90 -3.56
CA ARG A 89 10.18 11.09 -4.45
C ARG A 89 11.49 11.88 -4.44
N THR A 90 12.57 11.31 -3.92
CA THR A 90 13.89 11.98 -3.86
C THR A 90 14.52 12.10 -5.26
N LYS A 91 15.12 13.24 -5.57
CA LYS A 91 15.74 13.54 -6.88
C LYS A 91 17.13 12.95 -7.08
N GLY A 92 17.78 12.48 -6.02
CA GLY A 92 19.10 11.84 -6.08
C GLY A 92 19.53 11.29 -4.72
N PRO A 93 20.70 10.61 -4.64
CA PRO A 93 21.18 9.97 -3.40
C PRO A 93 21.44 10.94 -2.23
N ASP A 94 21.75 12.20 -2.54
CA ASP A 94 21.99 13.25 -1.55
C ASP A 94 20.73 14.01 -1.13
N ASP A 95 19.63 13.85 -1.89
CA ASP A 95 18.35 14.43 -1.55
C ASP A 95 17.77 13.72 -0.32
N ARG A 96 17.26 14.50 0.63
CA ARG A 96 16.76 13.99 1.90
C ARG A 96 15.24 14.15 1.91
N PRO A 97 14.48 13.06 2.13
CA PRO A 97 13.04 13.16 2.17
C PRO A 97 12.59 13.99 3.38
N LEU A 98 11.40 14.57 3.28
CA LEU A 98 10.82 15.39 4.33
C LEU A 98 10.57 14.56 5.58
N LYS A 99 11.26 14.87 6.67
CA LYS A 99 10.97 14.30 7.99
C LYS A 99 9.68 14.91 8.54
N ILE A 100 8.71 14.06 8.88
CA ILE A 100 7.39 14.47 9.41
C ILE A 100 7.15 14.02 10.84
N GLY A 101 8.01 13.18 11.39
CA GLY A 101 7.90 12.74 12.77
C GLY A 101 9.05 11.86 13.22
N GLU A 102 8.91 11.29 14.40
CA GLU A 102 9.80 10.28 14.96
C GLU A 102 9.01 9.25 15.75
N ILE A 103 9.51 8.01 15.78
CA ILE A 103 9.02 6.93 16.61
C ILE A 103 10.18 6.31 17.41
N PRO A 104 9.94 5.65 18.55
CA PRO A 104 10.98 4.88 19.24
C PRO A 104 11.66 3.90 18.28
N GLN A 105 12.99 3.89 18.29
CA GLN A 105 13.78 2.99 17.47
C GLN A 105 13.88 1.62 18.14
N VAL A 106 13.80 0.57 17.33
CA VAL A 106 14.05 -0.81 17.78
C VAL A 106 15.55 -1.02 18.01
N GLY A 107 15.94 -1.96 18.88
CA GLY A 107 17.36 -2.20 19.20
C GLY A 107 18.21 -2.62 17.99
N GLU A 108 17.58 -3.19 16.96
CA GLU A 108 18.23 -3.69 15.77
C GLU A 108 17.29 -3.51 14.56
N THR A 109 17.84 -3.05 13.43
CA THR A 109 17.12 -2.93 12.16
C THR A 109 17.82 -3.73 11.08
N TYR A 110 17.05 -4.43 10.27
CA TYR A 110 17.57 -5.34 9.25
C TYR A 110 18.05 -4.64 7.98
N ALA A 111 18.99 -5.26 7.28
CA ALA A 111 19.43 -4.78 5.97
C ALA A 111 18.34 -5.00 4.90
N TYR A 112 18.21 -4.09 3.94
CA TYR A 112 17.26 -4.24 2.84
C TYR A 112 17.70 -3.54 1.55
N ILE A 113 17.14 -4.01 0.43
CA ILE A 113 17.27 -3.41 -0.90
C ILE A 113 16.15 -2.37 -1.08
N ASN A 114 16.52 -1.17 -1.52
CA ASN A 114 15.61 -0.05 -1.66
C ASN A 114 15.50 0.43 -3.12
N THR A 115 14.42 0.04 -3.78
CA THR A 115 14.09 0.34 -5.18
C THR A 115 13.01 1.42 -5.30
N ALA A 116 13.17 2.54 -4.59
CA ALA A 116 12.12 3.55 -4.30
C ALA A 116 11.11 3.10 -3.25
N TYR A 117 10.45 1.99 -3.53
CA TYR A 117 9.79 1.15 -2.54
C TYR A 117 10.79 0.09 -2.09
N PRO A 118 11.13 0.01 -0.80
CA PRO A 118 11.95 -1.09 -0.25
C PRO A 118 11.36 -2.45 -0.58
N CYS A 119 12.12 -3.37 -1.17
CA CYS A 119 11.52 -4.56 -1.81
C CYS A 119 11.92 -5.90 -1.22
N LEU A 120 13.06 -6.00 -0.52
CA LEU A 120 13.57 -7.26 0.03
C LEU A 120 14.53 -7.00 1.20
N ASN A 121 14.39 -7.71 2.32
CA ASN A 121 15.35 -7.65 3.43
C ASN A 121 16.26 -8.89 3.53
N GLU A 122 17.22 -8.86 4.46
CA GLU A 122 18.19 -9.95 4.69
C GLU A 122 17.58 -11.27 5.17
N TYR A 123 16.31 -11.27 5.58
CA TYR A 123 15.55 -12.48 5.95
C TYR A 123 14.73 -13.03 4.78
N GLN A 124 14.95 -12.51 3.57
CA GLN A 124 14.22 -12.87 2.36
C GLN A 124 12.72 -12.53 2.42
N LEU A 125 12.32 -11.60 3.29
CA LEU A 125 10.98 -11.01 3.26
C LEU A 125 10.94 -9.94 2.17
N ALA A 126 10.04 -10.15 1.20
CA ALA A 126 9.81 -9.28 0.07
C ALA A 126 8.43 -8.62 0.12
N ILE A 127 8.30 -7.42 -0.47
CA ILE A 127 7.05 -6.66 -0.55
C ILE A 127 6.88 -6.08 -1.96
N GLY A 128 5.72 -6.32 -2.58
CA GLY A 128 5.21 -5.60 -3.75
C GLY A 128 3.94 -4.81 -3.42
N GLU A 129 3.50 -3.92 -4.31
CA GLU A 129 2.42 -2.95 -4.03
C GLU A 129 1.45 -2.76 -5.20
N THR A 130 0.18 -2.46 -4.91
CA THR A 130 -0.68 -1.66 -5.80
C THR A 130 -1.63 -0.74 -5.03
N THR A 131 -1.75 0.52 -5.43
CA THR A 131 -2.72 1.45 -4.88
C THR A 131 -4.10 1.22 -5.46
N PHE A 132 -5.09 0.88 -4.64
CA PHE A 132 -6.47 0.70 -5.07
C PHE A 132 -7.42 1.83 -4.61
N GLY A 133 -6.90 2.78 -3.83
CA GLY A 133 -7.65 3.96 -3.42
C GLY A 133 -8.65 3.68 -2.29
N GLY A 134 -9.90 3.40 -2.62
CA GLY A 134 -10.97 3.23 -1.65
C GLY A 134 -11.78 4.50 -1.35
N LYS A 135 -12.76 4.36 -0.43
CA LYS A 135 -13.70 5.44 -0.11
C LYS A 135 -12.98 6.66 0.47
N ARG A 136 -13.36 7.86 0.04
CA ARG A 136 -12.70 9.11 0.43
C ARG A 136 -12.81 9.37 1.93
N GLU A 137 -13.91 8.91 2.52
CA GLU A 137 -14.25 8.98 3.94
C GLU A 137 -13.26 8.22 4.82
N LEU A 138 -12.48 7.28 4.27
CA LEU A 138 -11.44 6.52 4.99
C LEU A 138 -10.13 7.29 5.14
N ARG A 139 -9.95 8.41 4.44
CA ARG A 139 -8.72 9.21 4.55
C ARG A 139 -8.65 9.87 5.92
N SER A 140 -7.47 9.80 6.54
CA SER A 140 -7.19 10.47 7.81
C SER A 140 -5.93 11.34 7.71
N LYS A 141 -5.89 12.37 8.55
CA LYS A 141 -4.71 13.21 8.80
C LYS A 141 -4.12 12.96 10.19
N GLU A 142 -4.73 12.08 10.98
CA GLU A 142 -4.34 11.79 12.37
C GLU A 142 -3.24 10.72 12.42
N GLY A 143 -2.11 10.98 11.78
CA GLY A 143 -1.00 10.05 11.74
C GLY A 143 0.23 10.60 11.03
N ILE A 144 1.26 9.76 10.93
CA ILE A 144 2.55 10.12 10.31
C ILE A 144 3.08 9.06 9.35
N ILE A 145 2.38 7.93 9.16
CA ILE A 145 2.86 6.84 8.31
C ILE A 145 2.12 6.83 6.98
N ASN A 146 2.85 7.06 5.89
CA ASN A 146 2.39 6.85 4.52
C ASN A 146 2.99 5.54 3.95
N CYS A 147 2.45 5.02 2.86
CA CYS A 147 2.71 3.68 2.34
C CYS A 147 4.22 3.36 2.15
N PRO A 148 5.01 4.13 1.38
CA PRO A 148 6.45 3.85 1.21
C PRO A 148 7.25 3.84 2.52
N GLU A 149 6.80 4.59 3.52
CA GLU A 149 7.44 4.64 4.82
C GLU A 149 7.07 3.42 5.66
N LEU A 150 5.83 2.93 5.53
CA LEU A 150 5.42 1.67 6.13
C LEU A 150 6.26 0.49 5.59
N TYR A 151 6.58 0.46 4.30
CA TYR A 151 7.49 -0.54 3.70
C TYR A 151 8.85 -0.55 4.39
N ARG A 152 9.45 0.64 4.52
CA ARG A 152 10.75 0.81 5.18
C ARG A 152 10.69 0.29 6.61
N LEU A 153 9.67 0.71 7.36
CA LEU A 153 9.55 0.34 8.76
C LEU A 153 9.32 -1.16 8.95
N ILE A 154 8.53 -1.79 8.07
CA ILE A 154 8.29 -3.24 8.05
C ILE A 154 9.60 -3.99 7.76
N LEU A 155 10.29 -3.68 6.66
CA LEU A 155 11.49 -4.43 6.26
C LEU A 155 12.64 -4.28 7.25
N GLU A 156 12.70 -3.17 7.98
CA GLU A 156 13.64 -2.98 9.07
C GLU A 156 13.37 -3.88 10.29
N ARG A 157 12.14 -4.38 10.47
CA ARG A 157 11.69 -4.99 11.73
C ARG A 157 11.15 -6.41 11.61
N ALA A 158 10.62 -6.81 10.46
CA ALA A 158 10.01 -8.12 10.23
C ALA A 158 10.96 -9.12 9.55
N ARG A 159 10.81 -10.40 9.87
CA ARG A 159 11.52 -11.53 9.25
C ARG A 159 10.61 -12.39 8.37
N THR A 160 9.30 -12.39 8.64
CA THR A 160 8.29 -13.19 7.92
C THR A 160 7.12 -12.33 7.45
N ALA A 161 6.31 -12.83 6.52
CA ALA A 161 5.14 -12.16 5.98
C ALA A 161 4.08 -11.90 7.05
N ARG A 162 3.83 -12.86 7.95
CA ARG A 162 2.91 -12.64 9.09
C ARG A 162 3.45 -11.63 10.10
N GLU A 163 4.75 -11.65 10.36
CA GLU A 163 5.36 -10.64 11.22
C GLU A 163 5.23 -9.25 10.59
N ALA A 164 5.41 -9.14 9.27
CA ALA A 164 5.21 -7.90 8.53
C ALA A 164 3.80 -7.33 8.70
N ILE A 165 2.76 -8.18 8.59
CA ILE A 165 1.36 -7.78 8.80
C ILE A 165 1.14 -7.28 10.23
N ARG A 166 1.68 -7.99 11.25
CA ARG A 166 1.54 -7.57 12.66
C ARG A 166 2.26 -6.25 12.96
N ILE A 167 3.44 -6.06 12.39
CA ILE A 167 4.19 -4.81 12.51
C ILE A 167 3.45 -3.67 11.82
N ALA A 168 2.84 -3.93 10.65
CA ALA A 168 2.00 -2.96 9.98
C ALA A 168 0.82 -2.52 10.87
N ASP A 169 0.12 -3.47 11.48
CA ASP A 169 -0.96 -3.20 12.43
C ASP A 169 -0.48 -2.37 13.62
N GLU A 170 0.57 -2.80 14.33
CA GLU A 170 1.11 -2.10 15.50
C GLU A 170 1.51 -0.66 15.19
N LEU A 171 2.25 -0.46 14.09
CA LEU A 171 2.74 0.85 13.68
C LEU A 171 1.59 1.77 13.30
N THR A 172 0.64 1.29 12.50
CA THR A 172 -0.47 2.13 12.03
C THR A 172 -1.49 2.40 13.13
N LYS A 173 -1.73 1.47 14.04
CA LYS A 173 -2.56 1.66 15.24
C LYS A 173 -2.00 2.74 16.16
N THR A 174 -0.67 2.78 16.33
CA THR A 174 0.01 3.68 17.26
C THR A 174 0.32 5.05 16.65
N TYR A 175 0.79 5.07 15.40
CA TYR A 175 1.32 6.27 14.74
C TYR A 175 0.44 6.78 13.60
N GLY A 176 -0.63 6.06 13.24
CA GLY A 176 -1.64 6.47 12.27
C GLY A 176 -1.19 6.32 10.81
N TYR A 177 -2.09 5.80 9.99
CA TYR A 177 -1.94 5.68 8.55
C TYR A 177 -2.58 6.87 7.82
N ILE A 178 -1.84 7.51 6.92
CA ILE A 178 -2.23 8.76 6.24
C ILE A 178 -2.11 8.68 4.71
N ASP A 179 -2.25 7.49 4.14
CA ASP A 179 -2.20 7.28 2.69
C ASP A 179 -3.54 6.80 2.11
N TYR A 180 -3.56 6.57 0.80
CA TYR A 180 -4.66 5.90 0.10
C TYR A 180 -4.77 4.42 0.50
N GLY A 181 -5.81 3.74 0.01
CA GLY A 181 -5.92 2.29 0.12
C GLY A 181 -4.90 1.58 -0.76
N GLU A 182 -4.14 0.68 -0.14
CA GLU A 182 -2.99 0.01 -0.74
C GLU A 182 -3.07 -1.49 -0.53
N CYS A 183 -2.67 -2.24 -1.55
CA CYS A 183 -2.44 -3.67 -1.45
C CYS A 183 -0.95 -3.93 -1.32
N PHE A 184 -0.49 -4.58 -0.25
CA PHE A 184 0.87 -5.10 -0.13
C PHE A 184 0.86 -6.59 -0.42
N THR A 185 1.75 -7.04 -1.28
CA THR A 185 1.95 -8.44 -1.61
C THR A 185 3.23 -8.93 -0.94
N PHE A 186 3.09 -9.60 0.20
CA PHE A 186 4.22 -10.13 0.96
C PHE A 186 4.62 -11.51 0.45
N ALA A 187 5.93 -11.78 0.40
CA ALA A 187 6.48 -13.11 0.19
C ALA A 187 7.67 -13.32 1.14
N ASP A 188 7.67 -14.41 1.88
CA ASP A 188 8.85 -14.92 2.59
C ASP A 188 9.13 -16.36 2.11
N PRO A 189 10.24 -17.03 2.50
CA PRO A 189 10.56 -18.36 1.99
C PRO A 189 9.49 -19.45 2.13
N ASN A 190 8.45 -19.24 2.94
CA ASN A 190 7.42 -20.23 3.25
C ASN A 190 6.04 -19.90 2.69
N GLU A 191 5.65 -18.61 2.67
CA GLU A 191 4.28 -18.20 2.38
C GLU A 191 4.19 -16.84 1.67
N THR A 192 3.05 -16.63 1.00
CA THR A 192 2.69 -15.37 0.32
C THR A 192 1.35 -14.85 0.83
N TRP A 193 1.24 -13.53 0.95
CA TRP A 193 0.08 -12.86 1.54
C TRP A 193 -0.38 -11.66 0.70
N HIS A 194 -1.69 -11.60 0.45
CA HIS A 194 -2.38 -10.46 -0.15
C HIS A 194 -2.98 -9.62 0.99
N PHE A 195 -2.40 -8.48 1.29
CA PHE A 195 -2.77 -7.60 2.39
C PHE A 195 -3.31 -6.28 1.86
N GLU A 196 -4.52 -5.89 2.24
CA GLU A 196 -5.15 -4.63 1.84
C GLU A 196 -5.37 -3.74 3.06
N ILE A 197 -4.87 -2.51 3.02
CA ILE A 197 -4.94 -1.53 4.09
C ILE A 197 -5.55 -0.22 3.61
N LEU A 198 -6.38 0.39 4.44
CA LEU A 198 -6.93 1.73 4.27
C LEU A 198 -6.79 2.55 5.55
N GLY A 199 -6.95 3.87 5.43
CA GLY A 199 -7.07 4.74 6.59
C GLY A 199 -8.34 4.44 7.42
N PRO A 200 -8.40 4.90 8.67
CA PRO A 200 -9.50 4.61 9.60
C PRO A 200 -10.70 5.56 9.43
N GLY A 201 -10.55 6.61 8.62
CA GLY A 201 -11.51 7.69 8.44
C GLY A 201 -11.13 9.03 9.08
N GLU A 202 -11.82 10.09 8.64
CA GLU A 202 -11.52 11.46 9.04
C GLU A 202 -11.55 11.64 10.57
N GLY A 203 -10.53 12.32 11.12
CA GLY A 203 -10.40 12.56 12.55
C GLY A 203 -10.05 11.34 13.40
N ARG A 204 -9.75 10.18 12.79
CA ARG A 204 -9.41 8.94 13.49
C ARG A 204 -7.95 8.56 13.26
N LYS A 205 -7.29 8.05 14.29
CA LYS A 205 -5.95 7.46 14.18
C LYS A 205 -6.06 5.94 14.10
N GLY A 206 -5.22 5.31 13.27
CA GLY A 206 -5.23 3.87 13.05
C GLY A 206 -5.17 3.52 11.57
N ALA A 207 -5.66 2.33 11.25
CA ALA A 207 -5.96 1.84 9.91
C ALA A 207 -7.10 0.80 10.00
N VAL A 208 -7.64 0.40 8.85
CA VAL A 208 -8.46 -0.80 8.70
C VAL A 208 -7.82 -1.68 7.63
N TRP A 209 -7.68 -2.98 7.90
CA TRP A 209 -7.00 -3.87 6.96
C TRP A 209 -7.52 -5.30 7.05
N ALA A 210 -7.32 -6.03 5.95
CA ALA A 210 -7.53 -7.47 5.86
C ALA A 210 -6.40 -8.12 5.06
N ALA A 211 -6.09 -9.38 5.37
CA ALA A 211 -5.04 -10.13 4.71
C ALA A 211 -5.49 -11.57 4.47
N VAL A 212 -5.16 -12.09 3.29
CA VAL A 212 -5.44 -13.48 2.90
C VAL A 212 -4.14 -14.14 2.44
N ARG A 213 -3.84 -15.32 2.99
CA ARG A 213 -2.75 -16.16 2.52
C ARG A 213 -3.09 -16.70 1.14
N ILE A 214 -2.15 -16.62 0.20
CA ILE A 214 -2.29 -17.31 -1.08
C ILE A 214 -1.87 -18.77 -0.88
N PRO A 215 -2.68 -19.76 -1.31
CA PRO A 215 -2.30 -21.17 -1.19
C PRO A 215 -0.96 -21.47 -1.85
N ASP A 216 -0.23 -22.44 -1.30
CA ASP A 216 1.14 -22.74 -1.73
C ASP A 216 1.20 -23.13 -3.22
N ASP A 217 0.16 -23.72 -3.79
CA ASP A 217 0.08 -24.11 -5.21
C ASP A 217 -0.72 -23.12 -6.08
N HIS A 218 -0.92 -21.89 -5.59
CA HIS A 218 -1.70 -20.86 -6.29
C HIS A 218 -0.86 -19.64 -6.72
N VAL A 219 -1.44 -18.88 -7.65
CA VAL A 219 -0.96 -17.58 -8.13
C VAL A 219 -2.03 -16.53 -7.86
N GLY A 220 -1.66 -15.44 -7.19
CA GLY A 220 -2.52 -14.28 -6.90
C GLY A 220 -2.12 -13.06 -7.72
N VAL A 221 -3.01 -12.10 -7.85
CA VAL A 221 -2.75 -10.83 -8.54
C VAL A 221 -3.39 -9.66 -7.79
N SER A 222 -2.73 -8.52 -7.78
CA SER A 222 -3.32 -7.24 -7.45
C SER A 222 -3.08 -6.26 -8.59
N ALA A 223 -4.10 -5.48 -8.94
CA ALA A 223 -4.05 -4.57 -10.08
C ALA A 223 -4.89 -3.31 -9.82
N ASN A 224 -4.55 -2.57 -8.76
CA ASN A 224 -5.21 -1.31 -8.37
C ASN A 224 -6.73 -1.38 -8.12
N ALA A 225 -7.22 -2.55 -7.72
CA ALA A 225 -8.56 -2.72 -7.17
C ALA A 225 -8.47 -3.61 -5.94
N SER A 226 -9.19 -3.25 -4.88
CA SER A 226 -9.36 -4.14 -3.73
C SER A 226 -10.07 -5.42 -4.19
N ARG A 227 -9.63 -6.57 -3.70
CA ARG A 227 -10.06 -7.91 -4.14
C ARG A 227 -10.52 -8.79 -3.00
N ILE A 228 -10.13 -8.50 -1.75
CA ILE A 228 -10.54 -9.30 -0.60
C ILE A 228 -12.05 -9.17 -0.44
N ARG A 229 -12.78 -10.29 -0.54
CA ARG A 229 -14.23 -10.36 -0.32
C ARG A 229 -14.48 -10.73 1.14
N GLN A 230 -14.91 -11.96 1.38
CA GLN A 230 -15.17 -12.50 2.71
C GLN A 230 -13.86 -12.94 3.37
N ILE A 231 -13.81 -12.84 4.69
CA ILE A 231 -12.69 -13.28 5.53
C ILE A 231 -13.23 -14.20 6.63
N ASP A 232 -12.52 -15.29 6.93
CA ASP A 232 -12.86 -16.20 8.03
C ASP A 232 -11.84 -16.06 9.17
N LEU A 233 -12.19 -15.28 10.18
CA LEU A 233 -11.29 -15.04 11.33
C LEU A 233 -11.20 -16.25 12.28
N ASN A 234 -11.96 -17.32 12.05
CA ASN A 234 -11.76 -18.60 12.73
C ASN A 234 -10.65 -19.45 12.09
N ASP A 235 -10.16 -19.03 10.91
CA ASP A 235 -9.02 -19.62 10.20
C ASP A 235 -7.82 -18.66 10.19
N PRO A 236 -7.11 -18.51 11.33
CA PRO A 236 -5.94 -17.62 11.42
C PRO A 236 -4.75 -18.10 10.57
N GLU A 237 -4.80 -19.32 10.04
CA GLU A 237 -3.77 -19.83 9.13
C GLU A 237 -3.89 -19.17 7.76
N ASN A 238 -5.09 -18.81 7.31
CA ASN A 238 -5.30 -18.22 6.00
C ASN A 238 -5.81 -16.77 6.03
N TYR A 239 -6.30 -16.29 7.17
CA TYR A 239 -6.86 -14.95 7.30
C TYR A 239 -6.29 -14.18 8.49
N MET A 240 -6.06 -12.89 8.29
CA MET A 240 -5.74 -11.92 9.34
C MET A 240 -6.49 -10.62 9.04
N ALA A 241 -6.92 -9.88 10.06
CA ALA A 241 -7.55 -8.58 9.87
C ALA A 241 -7.34 -7.68 11.09
N SER A 242 -7.59 -6.38 10.92
CA SER A 242 -7.61 -5.44 12.02
C SER A 242 -8.81 -5.69 12.94
N ASP A 243 -8.65 -5.38 14.24
CA ASP A 243 -9.72 -5.55 15.24
C ASP A 243 -11.04 -4.84 14.85
N ASN A 244 -10.93 -3.73 14.11
CA ASN A 244 -12.05 -2.90 13.67
C ASN A 244 -12.59 -3.26 12.27
N VAL A 245 -12.15 -4.36 11.65
CA VAL A 245 -12.48 -4.71 10.26
C VAL A 245 -13.99 -4.78 9.99
N TYR A 246 -14.80 -5.19 10.97
CA TYR A 246 -16.25 -5.22 10.86
C TYR A 246 -16.93 -4.00 11.48
N SER A 247 -16.41 -3.50 12.62
CA SER A 247 -17.07 -2.43 13.37
C SER A 247 -17.01 -1.11 12.61
N LEU A 248 -15.91 -0.83 11.89
CA LEU A 248 -15.79 0.39 11.11
C LEU A 248 -16.84 0.43 9.99
N ALA A 249 -17.03 -0.65 9.22
CA ALA A 249 -18.06 -0.70 8.19
C ALA A 249 -19.48 -0.51 8.76
N GLN A 250 -19.75 -1.03 9.96
CA GLN A 250 -21.03 -0.83 10.65
C GLN A 250 -21.22 0.62 11.09
N GLU A 251 -20.21 1.23 11.71
CA GLU A 251 -20.23 2.63 12.13
C GLU A 251 -20.42 3.58 10.96
N MET A 252 -19.85 3.25 9.80
CA MET A 252 -19.97 4.04 8.58
C MET A 252 -21.26 3.75 7.79
N GLY A 253 -22.08 2.80 8.23
CA GLY A 253 -23.33 2.40 7.55
C GLY A 253 -23.10 1.74 6.20
N TRP A 254 -21.94 1.12 5.99
CA TRP A 254 -21.57 0.44 4.73
C TRP A 254 -21.84 -1.07 4.76
N TRP A 255 -22.01 -1.64 5.95
CA TRP A 255 -22.43 -3.02 6.12
C TRP A 255 -23.23 -3.18 7.41
N HIS A 256 -24.27 -4.01 7.38
CA HIS A 256 -25.10 -4.31 8.55
C HIS A 256 -25.18 -5.83 8.72
N PRO A 257 -24.76 -6.40 9.86
CA PRO A 257 -24.83 -7.84 10.09
C PRO A 257 -26.25 -8.40 10.00
N GLU A 258 -27.25 -7.57 10.33
CA GLU A 258 -28.68 -7.94 10.31
C GLU A 258 -29.28 -7.94 8.90
N SER A 259 -28.57 -7.42 7.89
CA SER A 259 -29.07 -7.37 6.51
C SER A 259 -29.19 -8.75 5.86
N GLY A 260 -28.49 -9.76 6.40
CA GLY A 260 -28.35 -11.09 5.79
C GLY A 260 -27.29 -11.16 4.68
N GLU A 261 -26.74 -10.02 4.26
CA GLU A 261 -25.67 -9.97 3.26
C GLU A 261 -24.29 -10.22 3.91
N PRO A 262 -23.43 -11.03 3.27
CA PRO A 262 -22.09 -11.28 3.79
C PRO A 262 -21.25 -10.01 3.81
N PHE A 263 -20.38 -9.89 4.80
CA PHE A 263 -19.37 -8.84 4.79
C PHE A 263 -18.36 -9.10 3.68
N GLU A 264 -18.14 -8.10 2.81
CA GLU A 264 -17.15 -8.16 1.76
C GLU A 264 -16.24 -6.92 1.82
N PHE A 265 -14.97 -7.11 2.17
CA PHE A 265 -14.02 -6.03 2.46
C PHE A 265 -13.90 -5.03 1.30
N CYS A 266 -13.79 -5.53 0.07
CA CYS A 266 -13.66 -4.70 -1.13
C CYS A 266 -14.88 -3.85 -1.44
N TYR A 267 -16.09 -4.27 -1.05
CA TYR A 267 -17.32 -3.49 -1.25
C TYR A 267 -17.62 -2.58 -0.05
N ALA A 268 -17.28 -3.03 1.16
CA ALA A 268 -17.41 -2.23 2.37
C ALA A 268 -16.52 -0.99 2.32
N TYR A 269 -15.28 -1.12 1.82
CA TYR A 269 -14.27 -0.06 1.92
C TYR A 269 -13.78 0.51 0.58
N ALA A 270 -14.05 -0.16 -0.54
CA ALA A 270 -13.54 0.24 -1.84
C ALA A 270 -14.57 0.05 -2.98
N SER A 271 -14.07 -0.11 -4.21
CA SER A 271 -14.87 -0.24 -5.42
C SER A 271 -14.19 -1.21 -6.39
N ARG A 272 -15.00 -2.03 -7.07
CA ARG A 272 -14.58 -2.96 -8.13
C ARG A 272 -14.88 -2.44 -9.55
N ARG A 273 -15.29 -1.19 -9.70
CA ARG A 273 -15.84 -0.66 -10.97
C ARG A 273 -14.80 -0.48 -12.08
N SER A 274 -13.53 -0.32 -11.75
CA SER A 274 -12.47 -0.07 -12.75
C SER A 274 -12.36 -1.25 -13.73
N MET A 275 -12.68 -1.00 -15.01
CA MET A 275 -12.52 -2.02 -16.05
C MET A 275 -11.04 -2.25 -16.38
N GLY A 276 -10.20 -1.22 -16.31
CA GLY A 276 -8.75 -1.36 -16.54
C GLY A 276 -8.11 -2.30 -15.51
N SER A 277 -8.46 -2.12 -14.23
CA SER A 277 -7.99 -2.97 -13.13
C SER A 277 -8.47 -4.42 -13.31
N ARG A 278 -9.79 -4.62 -13.48
CA ARG A 278 -10.37 -5.96 -13.70
C ARG A 278 -9.79 -6.67 -14.91
N ARG A 279 -9.51 -5.96 -16.01
CA ARG A 279 -8.95 -6.55 -17.22
C ARG A 279 -7.48 -6.97 -17.05
N ARG A 280 -6.69 -6.27 -16.23
CA ARG A 280 -5.35 -6.73 -15.83
C ARG A 280 -5.41 -7.95 -14.93
N GLU A 281 -6.32 -7.99 -13.95
CA GLU A 281 -6.54 -9.19 -13.13
C GLU A 281 -6.90 -10.39 -14.00
N TRP A 282 -7.88 -10.24 -14.89
CA TRP A 282 -8.26 -11.26 -15.86
C TRP A 282 -7.07 -11.72 -16.68
N ARG A 283 -6.27 -10.78 -17.21
CA ARG A 283 -5.19 -11.14 -18.13
C ARG A 283 -4.11 -11.94 -17.44
N VAL A 284 -3.71 -11.55 -16.23
CA VAL A 284 -2.76 -12.33 -15.42
C VAL A 284 -3.33 -13.73 -15.17
N LEU A 285 -4.56 -13.83 -14.65
CA LEU A 285 -5.17 -15.10 -14.26
C LEU A 285 -5.43 -16.04 -15.45
N SER A 286 -5.87 -15.50 -16.60
CA SER A 286 -6.11 -16.27 -17.82
C SER A 286 -4.83 -16.76 -18.49
N ARG A 287 -3.70 -16.05 -18.34
CA ARG A 287 -2.40 -16.54 -18.83
C ARG A 287 -1.85 -17.67 -17.98
N VAL A 288 -2.06 -17.65 -16.66
CA VAL A 288 -1.55 -18.69 -15.75
C VAL A 288 -2.47 -19.90 -15.66
N ALA A 289 -3.78 -19.72 -15.81
CA ALA A 289 -4.79 -20.77 -15.75
C ALA A 289 -5.79 -20.66 -16.94
N PRO A 290 -5.32 -20.81 -18.19
CA PRO A 290 -6.20 -20.73 -19.36
C PRO A 290 -7.33 -21.77 -19.34
N SER A 291 -7.14 -22.92 -18.67
CA SER A 291 -8.18 -23.94 -18.49
C SER A 291 -9.47 -23.43 -17.82
N LEU A 292 -9.40 -22.36 -17.03
CA LEU A 292 -10.55 -21.78 -16.34
C LEU A 292 -11.48 -21.00 -17.27
N ASN A 293 -11.04 -20.62 -18.47
CA ASN A 293 -11.83 -19.85 -19.44
C ASN A 293 -12.54 -18.63 -18.82
N LEU A 294 -11.81 -17.88 -17.99
CA LEU A 294 -12.35 -16.72 -17.26
C LEU A 294 -12.94 -15.68 -18.23
N ASP A 295 -14.14 -15.19 -17.92
CA ASP A 295 -14.78 -14.11 -18.70
C ASP A 295 -14.02 -12.79 -18.50
N PRO A 296 -13.49 -12.16 -19.57
CA PRO A 296 -12.78 -10.88 -19.49
C PRO A 296 -13.60 -9.71 -18.91
N ASN A 297 -14.93 -9.83 -18.87
CA ASN A 297 -15.82 -8.80 -18.36
C ASN A 297 -16.34 -9.06 -16.94
N ALA A 298 -15.92 -10.17 -16.31
CA ALA A 298 -16.37 -10.50 -14.97
C ALA A 298 -15.95 -9.41 -13.96
N GLU A 299 -16.80 -9.19 -12.96
CA GLU A 299 -16.50 -8.23 -11.89
C GLU A 299 -15.56 -8.81 -10.83
N ASN A 300 -15.76 -10.09 -10.48
CA ASN A 300 -15.09 -10.76 -9.39
C ASN A 300 -14.37 -12.01 -9.89
N PHE A 301 -13.06 -11.89 -10.07
CA PHE A 301 -12.19 -13.04 -10.30
C PHE A 301 -11.80 -13.71 -8.98
N PRO A 302 -11.46 -15.02 -8.98
CA PRO A 302 -10.84 -15.66 -7.82
C PRO A 302 -9.62 -14.85 -7.34
N LEU A 303 -9.47 -14.68 -6.02
CA LEU A 303 -8.32 -13.94 -5.46
C LEU A 303 -7.00 -14.55 -5.93
N SER A 304 -6.96 -15.88 -6.02
CA SER A 304 -5.88 -16.65 -6.63
C SER A 304 -6.40 -17.86 -7.38
N VAL A 305 -5.57 -18.41 -8.27
CA VAL A 305 -5.88 -19.63 -9.05
C VAL A 305 -4.70 -20.59 -9.01
N LYS A 306 -4.97 -21.89 -9.07
CA LYS A 306 -3.95 -22.90 -9.36
C LYS A 306 -3.53 -22.76 -10.83
N PRO A 307 -2.26 -22.52 -11.14
CA PRO A 307 -1.84 -22.36 -12.52
C PRO A 307 -1.83 -23.72 -13.23
N ASP A 308 -2.10 -23.73 -14.54
CA ASP A 308 -2.10 -24.95 -15.36
C ASP A 308 -0.69 -25.55 -15.48
N LYS A 309 0.33 -24.69 -15.36
CA LYS A 309 1.74 -25.05 -15.34
C LYS A 309 2.44 -24.24 -14.26
N LYS A 310 3.47 -24.84 -13.64
CA LYS A 310 4.35 -24.13 -12.72
C LYS A 310 5.02 -22.94 -13.42
N LEU A 311 5.21 -21.85 -12.70
CA LEU A 311 5.78 -20.61 -13.21
C LEU A 311 7.26 -20.45 -12.85
N SER A 312 8.04 -19.99 -13.82
CA SER A 312 9.39 -19.47 -13.64
C SER A 312 9.37 -17.94 -13.51
N VAL A 313 10.50 -17.36 -13.08
CA VAL A 313 10.68 -15.90 -13.10
C VAL A 313 10.50 -15.34 -14.52
N GLN A 314 10.92 -16.06 -15.55
CA GLN A 314 10.76 -15.61 -16.94
C GLN A 314 9.28 -15.52 -17.33
N ASP A 315 8.45 -16.48 -16.89
CA ASP A 315 7.00 -16.43 -17.14
C ASP A 315 6.36 -15.19 -16.50
N LEU A 316 6.78 -14.82 -15.28
CA LEU A 316 6.31 -13.59 -14.63
C LEU A 316 6.72 -12.35 -15.43
N LEU A 317 7.98 -12.28 -15.86
CA LEU A 317 8.47 -11.16 -16.68
C LEU A 317 7.73 -11.06 -18.03
N ASP A 318 7.34 -12.19 -18.62
CA ASP A 318 6.57 -12.22 -19.86
C ASP A 318 5.12 -11.76 -19.62
N ILE A 319 4.51 -12.10 -18.48
CA ILE A 319 3.20 -11.56 -18.07
C ILE A 319 3.29 -10.03 -17.89
N PHE A 320 4.35 -9.51 -17.28
CA PHE A 320 4.53 -8.05 -17.12
C PHE A 320 4.74 -7.29 -18.43
N ARG A 321 5.17 -7.97 -19.49
CA ARG A 321 5.35 -7.37 -20.83
C ARG A 321 4.11 -7.51 -21.71
N ASP A 322 3.09 -8.21 -21.23
CA ASP A 322 1.89 -8.47 -22.01
C ASP A 322 1.05 -7.20 -22.16
N THR A 323 0.66 -6.89 -23.40
CA THR A 323 -0.23 -5.78 -23.76
C THR A 323 -1.62 -6.27 -24.16
N TYR A 324 -2.08 -7.41 -23.60
CA TYR A 324 -3.27 -8.15 -24.06
C TYR A 324 -3.09 -8.84 -25.41
N GLN A 325 -1.85 -9.09 -25.83
CA GLN A 325 -1.51 -9.65 -27.13
C GLN A 325 -2.36 -10.85 -27.52
N GLY A 326 -2.92 -10.82 -28.73
CA GLY A 326 -3.73 -11.91 -29.28
C GLY A 326 -5.16 -11.97 -28.74
N THR A 327 -5.65 -10.88 -28.14
CA THR A 327 -7.04 -10.73 -27.70
C THR A 327 -7.67 -9.50 -28.37
N PRO A 328 -9.00 -9.33 -28.35
CA PRO A 328 -9.66 -8.10 -28.83
C PRO A 328 -9.31 -6.82 -28.05
N TYR A 329 -8.45 -6.92 -27.03
CA TYR A 329 -8.10 -5.85 -26.12
C TYR A 329 -6.66 -5.32 -26.30
N ASP A 330 -5.90 -5.89 -27.24
CA ASP A 330 -4.56 -5.44 -27.68
C ASP A 330 -4.67 -4.13 -28.48
#